data_AF-A0A816RPT7-F1
#
_entry.id   AF-A0A816RPT7-F1
#
_cell.length_a   1.000
_cell.length_b   1.000
_cell.length_c   1.000
_cell.angle_alpha   90.00
_cell.angle_beta   90.00
_cell.angle_gamma   90.00
#
_symmetry.space_group_name_H-M   'P 1'
#
loop_
_entity.id
_entity.type
_entity.pdbx_description
1 polymer ?
#
loop_
_entity_poly.entity_id
_entity_poly.type
_entity_poly.pdbx_seq_one_letter_code
_entity_poly.pdbx_strand_id
1 'polypeptide(L)'
;MAPIGLTDVAITDFVVNQRHGVKGLVDIISPKTLPSCYFQLPEKRVTTERLIMESPTTGKGFIQIVNHGVSVDEQNELRAAGRGFFDLPTEEKKRYWEGSSVSETAWYMTSFNPYKEAKLEWRDSQV
;
A
#
# COMPACT_ATOMS: atom_id res chain seq x y z
N MET A 1 12.77 20.55 22.01
CA MET A 1 11.64 19.61 22.05
C MET A 1 11.96 18.48 21.09
N ALA A 2 12.13 17.25 21.56
CA ALA A 2 12.32 16.10 20.67
C ALA A 2 11.06 15.92 19.81
N PRO A 3 11.16 15.50 18.54
CA PRO A 3 9.98 15.09 17.80
C PRO A 3 9.29 14.01 18.62
N ILE A 4 7.97 14.10 18.77
CA ILE A 4 7.16 13.03 19.37
C ILE A 4 7.50 11.77 18.57
N GLY A 5 8.28 10.88 19.17
CA GLY A 5 8.64 9.62 18.55
C GLY A 5 7.37 8.80 18.45
N LEU A 6 6.75 8.80 17.27
CA LEU A 6 5.60 7.94 17.00
C LEU A 6 6.09 6.50 17.12
N THR A 7 5.68 5.83 18.18
CA THR A 7 6.01 4.43 18.42
C THR A 7 5.34 3.55 17.37
N ASP A 8 5.91 2.38 17.08
CA ASP A 8 5.29 1.42 16.15
C ASP A 8 3.86 1.06 16.56
N VAL A 9 3.57 1.04 17.87
CA VAL A 9 2.22 0.81 18.41
C VAL A 9 1.27 1.96 18.03
N ALA A 10 1.70 3.21 18.22
CA ALA A 10 0.86 4.37 17.88
C ALA A 10 0.62 4.48 16.36
N ILE A 11 1.64 4.18 15.55
CA ILE A 11 1.51 4.13 14.09
C ILE A 11 0.56 3.02 13.67
N THR A 12 0.71 1.81 14.22
CA THR A 12 -0.15 0.68 13.89
C THR A 12 -1.60 0.97 14.29
N ASP A 13 -1.81 1.56 15.46
CA ASP A 13 -3.15 1.97 15.89
C ASP A 13 -3.77 2.98 14.93
N PHE A 14 -3.03 4.04 14.57
CA PHE A 14 -3.50 5.05 13.63
C PHE A 14 -3.80 4.49 12.24
N VAL A 15 -2.88 3.71 11.68
CA VAL A 15 -2.97 3.20 10.30
C VAL A 15 -4.01 2.09 10.19
N VAL A 16 -3.96 1.11 11.10
CA VAL A 16 -4.73 -0.13 11.02
C VAL A 16 -6.02 -0.02 11.83
N ASN A 17 -5.93 0.16 13.15
CA ASN A 17 -7.11 0.10 14.03
C ASN A 17 -8.07 1.28 13.80
N GLN A 18 -7.51 2.47 13.61
CA GLN A 18 -8.26 3.67 13.25
C GLN A 18 -8.46 3.81 11.73
N ARG A 19 -8.00 2.84 10.92
CA ARG A 19 -8.33 2.69 9.50
C ARG A 19 -7.94 3.88 8.61
N HIS A 20 -6.87 4.59 8.95
CA HIS A 20 -6.37 5.71 8.14
C HIS A 20 -5.55 5.25 6.93
N GLY A 21 -4.96 4.05 6.99
CA GLY A 21 -4.03 3.58 5.97
C GLY A 21 -2.71 4.34 5.96
N VAL A 22 -1.78 3.87 5.12
CA VAL A 22 -0.49 4.55 4.93
C VAL A 22 -0.65 5.88 4.20
N LYS A 23 -1.68 6.03 3.35
CA LYS A 23 -1.99 7.33 2.74
C LYS A 23 -2.41 8.36 3.79
N GLY A 24 -3.28 7.99 4.74
CA GLY A 24 -3.65 8.88 5.84
C GLY A 24 -2.46 9.24 6.74
N LEU A 25 -1.53 8.29 6.96
CA LEU A 25 -0.27 8.56 7.67
C LEU A 25 0.58 9.62 6.96
N VAL A 26 0.69 9.58 5.63
CA VAL A 26 1.41 10.60 4.86
C VAL A 26 0.68 11.95 4.90
N ASP A 27 -0.62 11.95 4.64
CA ASP A 27 -1.42 13.17 4.47
C ASP A 27 -1.62 13.95 5.78
N ILE A 28 -1.75 13.25 6.91
CA ILE A 28 -2.13 13.85 8.21
C ILE A 28 -0.93 14.02 9.12
N ILE A 29 -0.11 12.98 9.26
CA ILE A 29 1.01 12.97 10.20
C ILE A 29 2.29 13.50 9.53
N SER A 30 2.41 13.30 8.20
CA SER A 30 3.56 13.75 7.39
C SER A 30 4.91 13.44 8.04
N PRO A 31 5.20 12.16 8.33
CA PRO A 31 6.42 11.78 9.04
C PRO A 31 7.66 12.14 8.22
N LYS A 32 8.68 12.70 8.88
CA LYS A 32 9.95 13.07 8.23
C LYS A 32 10.83 11.87 7.88
N THR A 33 10.57 10.73 8.50
CA THR A 33 11.30 9.47 8.34
C THR A 33 10.31 8.33 8.31
N LEU A 34 10.63 7.27 7.55
CA LEU A 34 9.82 6.06 7.51
C LEU A 34 9.77 5.41 8.92
N PRO A 35 8.58 5.10 9.47
CA PRO A 35 8.47 4.43 10.77
C PRO A 35 9.07 3.00 10.76
N SER A 36 9.62 2.57 11.90
CA SER A 36 10.34 1.30 12.02
C SER A 36 9.49 0.05 11.78
N CYS A 37 8.17 0.13 11.98
CA CYS A 37 7.23 -0.94 11.65
C CYS A 37 7.21 -1.27 10.14
N TYR A 38 7.65 -0.35 9.27
CA TYR A 38 7.77 -0.55 7.83
C TYR A 38 9.18 -0.90 7.36
N PHE A 39 10.17 -0.93 8.25
CA PHE A 39 11.53 -1.34 7.90
C PHE A 39 11.58 -2.84 7.62
N GLN A 40 11.49 -3.19 6.34
CA GLN A 40 11.55 -4.58 5.89
C GLN A 40 12.84 -5.27 6.36
N LEU A 41 12.75 -6.58 6.56
CA LEU A 41 13.91 -7.42 6.90
C LEU A 41 14.97 -7.32 5.79
N PRO A 42 16.28 -7.36 6.13
CA PRO A 42 17.36 -7.21 5.14
C PRO A 42 17.20 -8.12 3.92
N GLU A 43 16.73 -9.35 4.12
CA GLU A 43 16.52 -10.36 3.08
C GLU A 43 15.35 -10.04 2.14
N LYS A 44 14.45 -9.13 2.54
CA LYS A 44 13.33 -8.64 1.73
C LYS A 44 13.59 -7.28 1.09
N ARG A 45 14.67 -6.59 1.46
CA ARG A 45 15.04 -5.32 0.83
C ARG A 45 15.50 -5.58 -0.60
N VAL A 46 14.96 -4.82 -1.54
CA VAL A 46 15.41 -4.83 -2.92
C VAL A 46 16.68 -3.98 -2.98
N THR A 47 17.79 -4.59 -3.39
CA THR A 47 19.05 -3.88 -3.63
C THR A 47 19.31 -3.83 -5.13
N THR A 48 20.13 -2.87 -5.57
CA THR A 48 20.49 -2.71 -6.99
C THR A 48 21.12 -3.98 -7.56
N GLU A 49 21.91 -4.70 -6.76
CA GLU A 49 22.56 -5.95 -7.15
C GLU A 49 21.54 -7.06 -7.44
N ARG A 50 20.46 -7.14 -6.65
CA ARG A 50 19.37 -8.09 -6.88
C ARG A 50 18.64 -7.82 -8.20
N LEU A 51 18.41 -6.55 -8.53
CA LEU A 51 17.75 -6.17 -9.78
C LEU A 51 18.59 -6.51 -11.02
N ILE A 52 19.93 -6.40 -10.92
CA ILE A 52 20.85 -6.69 -12.03
C ILE A 52 21.05 -8.19 -12.22
N MET A 53 21.10 -8.98 -11.14
CA MET A 53 21.28 -10.44 -11.20
C MET A 53 20.03 -11.19 -11.68
N GLU A 54 18.91 -10.48 -11.76
CA GLU A 54 17.63 -10.93 -12.28
C GLU A 54 17.62 -11.01 -13.83
N SER A 55 18.59 -11.73 -14.40
CA SER A 55 18.79 -11.96 -15.85
C SER A 55 17.57 -12.64 -16.53
N PRO A 56 17.31 -12.40 -17.83
CA PRO A 56 16.21 -13.03 -18.60
C PRO A 56 16.42 -14.51 -18.94
N THR A 57 17.57 -15.09 -18.61
CA THR A 57 18.00 -16.41 -19.14
C THR A 57 17.40 -17.63 -18.43
N THR A 58 16.63 -17.43 -17.37
CA THR A 58 15.71 -18.44 -16.83
C THR A 58 14.30 -17.88 -16.98
N GLY A 59 13.46 -18.53 -17.80
CA GLY A 59 12.10 -18.08 -18.08
C GLY A 59 11.34 -17.79 -16.78
N LYS A 60 11.20 -16.52 -16.44
CA LYS A 60 10.40 -16.07 -15.30
C LYS A 60 8.94 -16.24 -15.69
N GLY A 61 8.09 -16.71 -14.78
CA GLY A 61 6.65 -16.94 -15.00
C GLY A 61 5.81 -15.68 -15.23
N PHE A 62 6.39 -14.64 -15.84
CA PHE A 62 5.79 -13.34 -16.10
C PHE A 62 6.08 -12.93 -17.55
N ILE A 63 5.06 -12.40 -18.22
CA ILE A 63 5.17 -11.80 -19.55
C ILE A 63 4.51 -10.42 -19.51
N GLN A 64 5.08 -9.47 -20.24
CA GLN A 64 4.43 -8.19 -20.51
C GLN A 64 3.88 -8.21 -21.94
N ILE A 65 2.59 -7.94 -22.09
CA ILE A 65 1.94 -7.84 -23.39
C ILE A 65 1.87 -6.36 -23.77
N VAL A 66 2.27 -6.04 -25.00
CA VAL A 66 2.12 -4.71 -25.62
C VAL A 66 1.17 -4.82 -26.82
N ASN A 67 0.60 -3.70 -27.27
CA ASN A 67 -0.38 -3.68 -28.36
C ASN A 67 -1.59 -4.62 -28.14
N HIS A 68 -2.03 -4.77 -26.88
CA HIS A 68 -3.12 -5.67 -26.47
C HIS A 68 -4.53 -5.17 -26.86
N GLY A 69 -4.64 -4.08 -27.63
CA GLY A 69 -5.91 -3.55 -28.14
C GLY A 69 -6.73 -2.69 -27.17
N VAL A 70 -6.34 -2.60 -25.89
CA VAL A 70 -6.95 -1.65 -24.93
C VAL A 70 -6.31 -0.27 -25.13
N SER A 71 -7.13 0.75 -25.33
CA SER A 71 -6.66 2.09 -25.63
C SER A 71 -5.88 2.70 -24.46
N VAL A 72 -5.02 3.67 -24.76
CA VAL A 72 -4.28 4.40 -23.72
C VAL A 72 -5.24 5.22 -22.85
N ASP A 73 -6.31 5.74 -23.43
CA ASP A 73 -7.30 6.56 -22.73
C ASP A 73 -8.05 5.72 -21.68
N GLU A 74 -8.53 4.52 -22.03
CA GLU A 74 -9.15 3.59 -21.08
C GLU A 74 -8.21 3.22 -19.92
N GLN A 75 -6.92 2.99 -20.21
CA GLN A 75 -5.93 2.74 -19.16
C GLN A 75 -5.73 3.95 -18.26
N ASN A 76 -5.74 5.15 -18.82
CA ASN A 76 -5.59 6.39 -18.05
C ASN A 76 -6.80 6.67 -17.18
N GLU A 77 -8.00 6.42 -17.69
CA GLU A 77 -9.25 6.51 -16.94
C GLU A 77 -9.27 5.51 -15.78
N LEU A 78 -8.87 4.25 -16.00
CA LEU A 78 -8.77 3.25 -14.94
C LEU A 78 -7.78 3.68 -13.84
N ARG A 79 -6.61 4.19 -14.22
CA ARG A 79 -5.63 4.74 -13.28
C ARG A 79 -6.17 5.96 -12.53
N ALA A 80 -6.94 6.81 -13.21
CA ALA A 80 -7.56 7.99 -12.62
C ALA A 80 -8.64 7.61 -11.61
N ALA A 81 -9.49 6.63 -11.93
CA ALA A 81 -10.49 6.09 -11.01
C ALA A 81 -9.84 5.47 -9.77
N GLY A 82 -8.77 4.67 -9.95
CA GLY A 82 -8.00 4.10 -8.85
C GLY A 82 -7.40 5.17 -7.93
N ARG A 83 -6.81 6.24 -8.50
CA ARG A 83 -6.35 7.40 -7.70
C ARG A 83 -7.50 8.10 -6.99
N GLY A 84 -8.60 8.34 -7.72
CA GLY A 84 -9.78 9.04 -7.22
C GLY A 84 -10.35 8.42 -5.95
N PHE A 85 -10.39 7.08 -5.86
CA PHE A 85 -10.80 6.40 -4.62
C PHE A 85 -9.90 6.78 -3.44
N PHE A 86 -8.58 6.75 -3.60
CA PHE A 86 -7.65 7.05 -2.50
C PHE A 86 -7.63 8.53 -2.12
N ASP A 87 -8.05 9.42 -3.02
CA ASP A 87 -8.23 10.85 -2.78
C ASP A 87 -9.56 11.21 -2.11
N LEU A 88 -10.48 10.26 -1.97
CA LEU A 88 -11.68 10.45 -1.15
C LEU A 88 -11.32 10.75 0.31
N PRO A 89 -12.19 11.48 1.04
CA PRO A 89 -12.06 11.65 2.48
C PRO A 89 -11.91 10.31 3.19
N THR A 90 -11.10 10.28 4.25
CA THR A 90 -10.85 9.06 5.04
C THR A 90 -12.15 8.40 5.50
N GLU A 91 -13.13 9.20 5.94
CA GLU A 91 -14.42 8.67 6.41
C GLU A 91 -15.22 7.96 5.31
N GLU A 92 -15.12 8.39 4.06
CA GLU A 92 -15.77 7.69 2.94
C GLU A 92 -15.06 6.37 2.64
N LYS A 93 -13.71 6.34 2.66
CA LYS A 93 -12.94 5.10 2.42
C LYS A 93 -13.18 4.06 3.51
N LYS A 94 -13.31 4.49 4.77
CA LYS A 94 -13.56 3.60 5.93
C LYS A 94 -14.85 2.79 5.82
N ARG A 95 -15.82 3.25 5.03
CA ARG A 95 -17.06 2.51 4.75
C ARG A 95 -16.80 1.19 4.03
N TYR A 96 -15.67 1.06 3.34
CA TYR A 96 -15.28 -0.15 2.64
C TYR A 96 -14.30 -1.01 3.44
N TRP A 97 -14.02 -0.69 4.70
CA TRP A 97 -12.98 -1.40 5.45
C TRP A 97 -13.25 -2.90 5.57
N GLU A 98 -12.23 -3.73 5.32
CA GLU A 98 -12.32 -5.20 5.40
C GLU A 98 -12.98 -5.68 6.71
N GLY A 99 -13.95 -6.59 6.59
CA GLY A 99 -14.74 -7.11 7.71
C GLY A 99 -15.90 -6.20 8.18
N SER A 100 -16.00 -4.98 7.65
CA SER A 100 -17.11 -4.05 7.94
C SER A 100 -17.54 -3.23 6.71
N SER A 101 -17.24 -3.74 5.51
CA SER A 101 -17.53 -3.05 4.27
C SER A 101 -19.04 -2.93 4.05
N VAL A 102 -19.46 -1.80 3.45
CA VAL A 102 -20.83 -1.62 2.94
C VAL A 102 -21.12 -2.50 1.71
N SER A 103 -20.10 -3.10 1.10
CA SER A 103 -20.21 -4.03 -0.02
C SER A 103 -19.79 -5.44 0.39
N GLU A 104 -20.50 -6.45 -0.11
CA GLU A 104 -20.14 -7.86 0.08
C GLU A 104 -18.94 -8.30 -0.76
N THR A 105 -18.64 -7.58 -1.83
CA THR A 105 -17.65 -7.99 -2.85
C THR A 105 -16.50 -7.01 -3.03
N ALA A 106 -16.54 -5.86 -2.34
CA ALA A 106 -15.52 -4.84 -2.46
C ALA A 106 -15.09 -4.34 -1.07
N TRP A 107 -13.79 -4.19 -0.85
CA TRP A 107 -13.25 -3.72 0.42
C TRP A 107 -11.92 -2.96 0.28
N TYR A 108 -11.56 -2.28 1.35
CA TYR A 108 -10.34 -1.50 1.50
C TYR A 108 -9.59 -1.96 2.75
N MET A 109 -8.27 -2.03 2.65
CA MET A 109 -7.38 -2.42 3.75
C MET A 109 -5.99 -1.78 3.61
N THR A 110 -5.17 -1.96 4.65
CA THR A 110 -3.78 -1.52 4.70
C THR A 110 -2.90 -2.61 5.28
N SER A 111 -1.72 -2.84 4.67
CA SER A 111 -0.94 -4.07 4.84
C SER A 111 -1.73 -5.34 4.46
N PHE A 112 -1.08 -6.36 3.91
CA PHE A 112 -1.82 -7.55 3.47
C PHE A 112 -2.35 -8.36 4.65
N ASN A 113 -1.55 -8.53 5.71
CA ASN A 113 -2.00 -9.08 6.98
C ASN A 113 -1.30 -8.40 8.17
N PRO A 114 -1.76 -7.21 8.59
CA PRO A 114 -1.06 -6.39 9.59
C PRO A 114 -0.95 -7.08 10.96
N TYR A 115 -1.80 -8.06 11.26
CA TYR A 115 -1.83 -8.76 12.54
C TYR A 115 -0.94 -10.01 12.59
N LYS A 116 -0.43 -10.48 11.43
CA LYS A 116 0.47 -11.64 11.33
C LYS A 116 1.87 -11.30 10.85
N GLU A 117 2.04 -10.16 10.19
CA GLU A 117 3.30 -9.74 9.63
C GLU A 117 4.27 -9.20 10.69
N ALA A 118 5.56 -9.58 10.57
CA ALA A 118 6.61 -9.03 11.43
C ALA A 118 6.94 -7.56 11.13
N LYS A 119 6.66 -7.12 9.90
CA LYS A 119 6.86 -5.76 9.38
C LYS A 119 5.71 -5.44 8.44
N LEU A 120 5.08 -4.29 8.64
CA LEU A 120 3.97 -3.83 7.81
C LEU A 120 4.46 -3.50 6.40
N GLU A 121 3.59 -3.72 5.42
CA GLU A 121 3.79 -3.25 4.05
C GLU A 121 3.40 -1.78 3.94
N TRP A 122 4.18 -1.01 3.18
CA TRP A 122 3.83 0.37 2.85
C TRP A 122 2.81 0.39 1.70
N ARG A 123 1.60 -0.10 1.99
CA ARG A 123 0.58 -0.34 0.98
C ARG A 123 -0.83 -0.22 1.53
N ASP A 124 -1.62 0.55 0.79
CA ASP A 124 -3.08 0.58 0.87
C ASP A 124 -3.64 -0.18 -0.35
N SER A 125 -4.74 -0.94 -0.16
CA SER A 125 -5.35 -1.74 -1.23
C SER A 125 -6.86 -1.60 -1.24
N GLN A 126 -7.43 -1.37 -2.42
CA GLN A 126 -8.84 -1.59 -2.72
C GLN A 126 -8.95 -2.93 -3.48
N VAL A 127 -9.91 -3.76 -3.10
CA VAL A 127 -10.22 -5.07 -3.70
C VAL A 127 -11.67 -5.07 -4.12
#